data_AF-A0AAX2A3Z6-F1
#
_entry.id   AF-A0AAX2A3Z6-F1
#
_cell.length_a   1.000
_cell.length_b   1.000
_cell.length_c   1.000
_cell.angle_alpha   90.00
_cell.angle_beta   90.00
_cell.angle_gamma   90.00
#
_symmetry.space_group_name_H-M   'P 1'
#
loop_
_entity.id
_entity.type
_entity.pdbx_description
1 polymer ?
#
loop_
_entity_poly.entity_id
_entity_poly.type
_entity_poly.pdbx_seq_one_letter_code
_entity_poly.pdbx_strand_id
1 'polypeptide(L)'
;HIGGGYSDHLPIYAKFSVDKNDTNILKTLEEKNEAKEESATILDLYKKEKLTENIVLEKAVVIYKNEDKAIIKKANDRAIFIYKNAKELKLGYSYNLQIHQIFDSYGLKEIKEFAILDEVEKVEDYKSLFLNGANIDIFDFKYENEIIT
;
A
#
# COMPACT_ATOMS: atom_id res chain seq x y z
N HIS A 1 -8.75 -49.37 -29.55
CA HIS A 1 -8.54 -48.48 -28.40
C HIS A 1 -9.35 -47.22 -28.67
N ILE A 2 -10.52 -47.08 -28.05
CA ILE A 2 -11.40 -45.92 -28.27
C ILE A 2 -10.96 -44.89 -27.22
N GLY A 3 -10.15 -43.92 -27.64
CA GLY A 3 -9.54 -42.92 -26.76
C GLY A 3 -10.58 -41.93 -26.26
N GLY A 4 -11.27 -42.27 -25.17
CA GLY A 4 -12.09 -41.36 -24.39
C GLY A 4 -11.35 -40.90 -23.15
N GLY A 5 -10.52 -39.86 -23.27
CA GLY A 5 -9.95 -39.16 -22.12
C GLY A 5 -10.80 -37.92 -21.85
N TYR A 6 -11.43 -37.85 -20.68
CA TYR A 6 -11.99 -36.59 -20.19
C TYR A 6 -10.84 -35.73 -19.67
N SER A 7 -10.81 -34.45 -20.05
CA SER A 7 -9.77 -33.51 -19.62
C SER A 7 -10.09 -33.04 -18.19
N ASP A 8 -9.15 -33.21 -17.26
CA ASP A 8 -9.26 -32.74 -15.86
C ASP A 8 -9.10 -31.21 -15.73
N HIS A 9 -9.12 -30.47 -16.83
CA HIS A 9 -9.01 -29.01 -16.86
C HIS A 9 -10.36 -28.35 -17.10
N LEU A 10 -10.70 -27.39 -16.26
CA LEU A 10 -11.91 -26.58 -16.40
C LEU A 10 -11.77 -25.66 -17.64
N PRO A 11 -12.67 -25.72 -18.63
CA PRO A 11 -12.59 -24.85 -19.80
C PRO A 11 -12.87 -23.40 -19.40
N ILE A 12 -11.99 -22.50 -19.84
CA ILE A 12 -12.14 -21.06 -19.68
C ILE A 12 -12.73 -20.51 -20.98
N TYR A 13 -13.77 -19.68 -20.86
CA TYR A 13 -14.40 -19.00 -22.00
C TYR A 13 -14.34 -17.48 -21.81
N ALA A 14 -14.10 -16.77 -22.90
CA ALA A 14 -14.21 -15.31 -22.97
C ALA A 14 -15.10 -14.93 -24.16
N LYS A 15 -15.89 -13.86 -24.00
CA LYS A 15 -16.76 -13.31 -25.04
C LYS A 15 -16.35 -11.85 -25.28
N PHE A 16 -16.25 -11.47 -26.55
CA PHE A 16 -15.94 -10.10 -26.97
C PHE A 16 -17.06 -9.56 -27.86
N SER A 17 -17.28 -8.24 -27.80
CA SER A 17 -18.23 -7.50 -28.62
C SER A 17 -17.47 -6.48 -29.47
N VAL A 18 -17.94 -6.24 -30.70
CA VAL A 18 -17.38 -5.25 -31.63
C VAL A 18 -18.35 -4.10 -31.91
N ASP A 19 -19.46 -4.05 -31.16
CA ASP A 19 -20.44 -2.98 -31.28
C ASP A 19 -19.85 -1.68 -30.71
N LYS A 20 -19.87 -0.61 -31.52
CA LYS A 20 -19.38 0.72 -31.15
C LYS A 20 -20.18 1.37 -30.02
N ASN A 21 -21.43 0.96 -29.82
CA ASN A 21 -22.30 1.46 -28.76
C ASN A 21 -22.19 0.63 -27.47
N ASP A 22 -21.43 -0.46 -27.49
CA ASP A 22 -21.04 -1.23 -26.30
C ASP A 22 -19.89 -0.48 -25.61
N THR A 23 -20.15 0.79 -25.28
CA THR A 23 -19.15 1.69 -24.70
C THR A 23 -18.85 1.24 -23.29
N ASN A 24 -17.84 0.38 -23.22
CA ASN A 24 -16.85 0.28 -22.17
C ASN A 24 -17.40 0.48 -20.75
N ILE A 25 -17.72 -0.63 -20.08
CA ILE A 25 -18.08 -0.65 -18.65
C ILE A 25 -17.02 0.11 -17.80
N LEU A 26 -15.77 0.21 -18.29
CA LEU A 26 -14.70 0.99 -17.67
C LEU A 26 -14.98 2.50 -17.66
N LYS A 27 -15.65 3.06 -18.67
CA LYS A 27 -16.00 4.51 -18.71
C LYS A 27 -16.98 4.90 -17.61
N THR A 28 -17.95 4.03 -17.31
CA THR A 28 -18.92 4.26 -16.22
C THR A 28 -18.29 4.05 -14.83
N LEU A 29 -17.16 3.33 -14.75
CA LEU A 29 -16.36 3.19 -13.53
C LEU A 29 -15.44 4.41 -13.34
N GLU A 30 -14.85 4.93 -14.42
CA GLU A 30 -14.05 6.16 -14.42
C GLU A 30 -14.85 7.36 -13.90
N GLU A 31 -16.11 7.52 -14.33
CA GLU A 31 -16.99 8.64 -13.91
C GLU A 31 -17.51 8.52 -12.46
N LYS A 32 -17.55 7.31 -11.88
CA LYS A 32 -17.96 7.10 -10.47
C LYS A 32 -16.85 7.34 -9.46
N ASN A 33 -15.60 7.35 -9.90
CA ASN A 33 -14.42 7.58 -9.06
C ASN A 33 -14.08 9.08 -8.93
N GLU A 34 -14.93 9.98 -9.46
CA GLU A 34 -14.82 11.44 -9.27
C GLU A 34 -15.45 11.94 -7.95
N ALA A 35 -15.75 11.06 -7.00
CA ALA A 35 -15.79 11.50 -5.62
C ALA A 35 -14.37 11.98 -5.28
N LYS A 36 -14.22 13.19 -4.73
CA LYS A 36 -12.94 13.65 -4.16
C LYS A 36 -12.48 12.59 -3.15
N GLU A 37 -11.68 11.64 -3.61
CA GLU A 37 -11.10 10.63 -2.74
C GLU A 37 -10.15 11.37 -1.81
N GLU A 38 -10.47 11.38 -0.52
CA GLU A 38 -9.52 11.79 0.50
C GLU A 38 -8.23 10.98 0.27
N SER A 39 -7.08 11.65 0.28
CA SER A 39 -5.78 10.98 0.13
C SER A 39 -5.73 9.77 1.07
N ALA A 40 -5.52 8.57 0.55
CA ALA A 40 -5.57 7.36 1.35
C ALA A 40 -4.63 7.46 2.56
N THR A 41 -5.05 6.87 3.68
CA THR A 41 -4.26 6.84 4.91
C THR A 41 -3.53 5.52 5.06
N ILE A 42 -2.44 5.51 5.81
CA ILE A 42 -1.75 4.29 6.21
C ILE A 42 -2.68 3.45 7.09
N LEU A 43 -3.50 4.08 7.94
CA LEU A 43 -4.55 3.38 8.71
C LEU A 43 -5.50 2.56 7.81
N ASP A 44 -5.80 3.01 6.59
CA ASP A 44 -6.67 2.25 5.68
C ASP A 44 -6.01 0.97 5.16
N LEU A 45 -4.68 0.94 5.06
CA LEU A 45 -3.93 -0.30 4.79
C LEU A 45 -4.12 -1.29 5.93
N TYR A 46 -4.14 -0.82 7.18
CA TYR A 46 -4.39 -1.67 8.35
C TYR A 46 -5.78 -2.31 8.41
N LYS A 47 -6.77 -1.69 7.76
CA LYS A 47 -8.14 -2.22 7.68
C LYS A 47 -8.32 -3.27 6.58
N LYS A 48 -7.31 -3.47 5.72
CA LYS A 48 -7.38 -4.35 4.55
C LYS A 48 -6.47 -5.57 4.74
N GLU A 49 -7.00 -6.75 4.41
CA GLU A 49 -6.21 -7.98 4.34
C GLU A 49 -5.34 -8.01 3.08
N LYS A 50 -5.88 -7.52 1.95
CA LYS A 50 -5.19 -7.43 0.66
C LYS A 50 -5.66 -6.21 -0.11
N LEU A 51 -4.84 -5.75 -1.04
CA LEU A 51 -5.20 -4.72 -1.99
C LEU A 51 -5.80 -5.37 -3.24
N THR A 52 -7.00 -4.93 -3.64
CA THR A 52 -7.61 -5.25 -4.94
C THR A 52 -7.19 -4.27 -6.02
N GLU A 53 -6.80 -3.07 -5.60
CA GLU A 53 -6.43 -1.93 -6.42
C GLU A 53 -5.25 -1.22 -5.77
N ASN A 54 -4.45 -0.54 -6.58
CA ASN A 54 -3.31 0.22 -6.08
C ASN A 54 -3.78 1.41 -5.26
N ILE A 55 -3.08 1.70 -4.16
CA ILE A 55 -3.40 2.84 -3.28
C ILE A 55 -2.26 3.86 -3.35
N VAL A 56 -2.60 5.13 -3.53
CA VAL A 56 -1.62 6.22 -3.49
C VAL A 56 -1.52 6.78 -2.07
N LEU A 57 -0.35 6.68 -1.48
CA LEU A 57 0.01 7.35 -0.23
C LEU A 57 0.79 8.62 -0.55
N GLU A 58 0.21 9.77 -0.20
CA GLU A 58 0.86 11.07 -0.41
C GLU A 58 1.68 11.50 0.81
N LYS A 59 2.85 12.10 0.55
CA LYS A 59 3.72 12.73 1.55
C LYS A 59 4.07 11.81 2.73
N ALA A 60 4.32 10.53 2.47
CA ALA A 60 4.77 9.60 3.50
C ALA A 60 6.26 9.82 3.78
N VAL A 61 6.62 10.07 5.04
CA VAL A 61 7.99 10.38 5.47
C VAL A 61 8.70 9.10 5.86
N VAL A 62 9.91 8.89 5.36
CA VAL A 62 10.78 7.79 5.80
C VAL A 62 11.36 8.16 7.17
N ILE A 63 10.88 7.50 8.22
CA ILE A 63 11.26 7.79 9.61
C ILE A 63 12.32 6.81 10.16
N TYR A 64 12.52 5.68 9.48
CA TYR A 64 13.62 4.75 9.72
C TYR A 64 14.04 4.06 8.42
N LYS A 65 15.33 3.77 8.31
CA LYS A 65 15.93 3.18 7.12
C LYS A 65 17.01 2.17 7.52
N ASN A 66 16.96 0.99 6.92
CA ASN A 66 18.03 0.00 7.03
C ASN A 66 18.18 -0.76 5.69
N GLU A 67 19.28 -0.54 4.97
CA GLU A 67 19.60 -1.17 3.68
C GLU A 67 18.46 -1.13 2.65
N ASP A 68 17.68 -2.20 2.50
CA ASP A 68 16.55 -2.31 1.56
C ASP A 68 15.17 -2.25 2.26
N LYS A 69 15.17 -1.94 3.55
CA LYS A 69 13.98 -1.79 4.40
C LYS A 69 13.79 -0.34 4.84
N ALA A 70 12.56 0.01 5.16
CA ALA A 70 12.20 1.32 5.69
C ALA A 70 10.97 1.24 6.59
N ILE A 71 10.79 2.23 7.46
CA ILE A 71 9.49 2.53 8.07
C ILE A 71 9.09 3.91 7.56
N ILE A 72 7.89 4.01 7.02
CA ILE A 72 7.30 5.27 6.61
C ILE A 72 6.17 5.65 7.55
N LYS A 73 5.95 6.95 7.72
CA LYS A 73 4.84 7.50 8.52
C LYS A 73 4.33 8.79 7.92
N LYS A 74 3.02 9.02 8.02
CA LYS A 74 2.37 10.28 7.65
C LYS A 74 1.97 11.02 8.92
N ALA A 75 1.99 12.36 8.88
CA ALA A 75 1.59 13.18 10.02
C ALA A 75 0.12 12.90 10.39
N ASN A 76 -0.17 12.75 11.69
CA ASN A 76 -1.49 12.38 12.22
C ASN A 76 -2.03 11.03 11.69
N ASP A 77 -1.14 10.12 11.31
CA ASP A 77 -1.47 8.79 10.79
C ASP A 77 -0.50 7.74 11.37
N ARG A 78 -0.69 6.48 10.99
CA ARG A 78 0.13 5.35 11.43
C ARG A 78 1.46 5.28 10.69
N ALA A 79 2.43 4.62 11.31
CA ALA A 79 3.61 4.08 10.64
C ALA A 79 3.30 2.75 9.94
N ILE A 80 4.06 2.42 8.89
CA ILE A 80 4.04 1.10 8.27
C ILE A 80 5.44 0.70 7.79
N PHE A 81 5.73 -0.58 7.92
CA PHE A 81 7.02 -1.17 7.51
C PHE A 81 7.02 -1.51 6.02
N ILE A 82 8.16 -1.26 5.36
CA ILE A 82 8.45 -1.67 3.98
C ILE A 82 9.52 -2.76 4.03
N TYR A 83 9.15 -3.96 3.61
CA TYR A 83 9.98 -5.16 3.73
C TYR A 83 11.18 -5.20 2.77
N LYS A 84 11.01 -4.71 1.54
CA LYS A 84 12.01 -4.75 0.47
C LYS A 84 11.80 -3.62 -0.53
N ASN A 85 12.74 -3.47 -1.47
CA ASN A 85 12.72 -2.47 -2.53
C ASN A 85 12.76 -1.01 -2.03
N ALA A 86 13.24 -0.78 -0.80
CA ALA A 86 13.36 0.56 -0.22
C ALA A 86 14.75 1.17 -0.42
N LYS A 87 15.66 0.60 -1.21
CA LYS A 87 17.03 1.13 -1.42
C LYS A 87 17.07 2.60 -1.84
N GLU A 88 16.11 3.04 -2.66
CA GLU A 88 16.07 4.40 -3.21
C GLU A 88 15.48 5.42 -2.23
N LEU A 89 14.78 4.96 -1.19
CA LEU A 89 14.19 5.82 -0.16
C LEU A 89 15.26 6.38 0.78
N LYS A 90 15.22 7.68 1.02
CA LYS A 90 16.16 8.38 1.91
C LYS A 90 15.52 8.67 3.27
N LEU A 91 16.26 8.44 4.34
CA LEU A 91 15.83 8.79 5.70
C LEU A 91 15.55 10.29 5.81
N GLY A 92 14.41 10.65 6.38
CA GLY A 92 13.97 12.04 6.54
C GLY A 92 13.47 12.69 5.25
N TYR A 93 13.20 11.93 4.19
CA TYR A 93 12.54 12.44 3.00
C TYR A 93 11.10 11.96 2.93
N SER A 94 10.23 12.78 2.34
CA SER A 94 8.84 12.45 2.06
C SER A 94 8.65 12.07 0.60
N TYR A 95 7.75 11.11 0.38
CA TYR A 95 7.48 10.56 -0.94
C TYR A 95 5.98 10.41 -1.18
N ASN A 96 5.59 10.55 -2.44
CA ASN A 96 4.33 10.00 -2.93
C ASN A 96 4.61 8.58 -3.41
N LEU A 97 3.91 7.60 -2.84
CA LEU A 97 4.12 6.19 -3.11
C LEU A 97 2.84 5.55 -3.63
N GLN A 98 2.94 4.73 -4.67
CA GLN A 98 1.85 3.86 -5.08
C GLN A 98 2.07 2.48 -4.50
N ILE A 99 1.19 2.04 -3.61
CA ILE A 99 1.25 0.75 -2.95
C ILE A 99 0.52 -0.28 -3.81
N HIS A 100 1.22 -1.34 -4.18
CA HIS A 100 0.69 -2.42 -5.02
C HIS A 100 0.31 -3.64 -4.18
N GLN A 101 1.10 -3.94 -3.15
CA GLN A 101 0.87 -5.11 -2.31
C GLN A 101 1.19 -4.85 -0.84
N ILE A 102 0.26 -5.24 0.02
CA ILE A 102 0.45 -5.38 1.47
C ILE A 102 0.44 -6.86 1.87
N PHE A 103 1.03 -7.15 3.02
CA PHE A 103 1.10 -8.50 3.55
C PHE A 103 1.10 -8.46 5.09
N ASP A 104 0.59 -9.52 5.72
CA ASP A 104 0.68 -9.70 7.18
C ASP A 104 1.69 -10.82 7.47
N SER A 105 2.86 -10.44 7.98
CA SER A 105 3.98 -11.34 8.31
C SER A 105 4.14 -11.43 9.83
N TYR A 106 3.91 -12.61 10.41
CA TYR A 106 4.05 -12.84 11.86
C TYR A 106 3.26 -11.85 12.74
N GLY A 107 2.09 -11.40 12.26
CA GLY A 107 1.25 -10.42 12.96
C GLY A 107 1.66 -8.96 12.73
N LEU A 108 2.61 -8.70 11.83
CA LEU A 108 3.00 -7.35 11.40
C LEU A 108 2.51 -7.08 9.97
N LYS A 109 1.81 -5.97 9.78
CA LYS A 109 1.41 -5.50 8.47
C LYS A 109 2.56 -4.75 7.80
N GLU A 110 2.87 -5.14 6.58
CA GLU A 110 3.98 -4.59 5.81
C GLU A 110 3.60 -4.32 4.35
N ILE A 111 4.26 -3.32 3.77
CA ILE A 111 4.25 -3.07 2.33
C ILE A 111 5.31 -3.99 1.70
N LYS A 112 4.85 -4.82 0.76
CA LYS A 112 5.68 -5.80 0.06
C LYS A 112 6.11 -5.31 -1.33
N GLU A 113 5.24 -4.54 -1.99
CA GLU A 113 5.48 -3.99 -3.32
C GLU A 113 4.86 -2.60 -3.44
N PHE A 114 5.65 -1.67 -3.97
CA PHE A 114 5.28 -0.29 -4.19
C PHE A 114 6.13 0.31 -5.32
N ALA A 115 5.67 1.44 -5.85
CA ALA A 115 6.44 2.31 -6.73
C ALA A 115 6.57 3.71 -6.10
N ILE A 116 7.72 4.34 -6.31
CA ILE A 116 7.93 5.76 -6.00
C ILE A 116 7.32 6.57 -7.13
N LEU A 117 6.36 7.43 -6.81
CA LEU A 117 5.82 8.39 -7.77
C LEU A 117 6.72 9.63 -7.80
N ASP A 118 6.91 10.26 -6.64
CA ASP A 118 7.71 11.49 -6.50
C ASP A 118 8.46 11.53 -5.16
N GLU A 119 9.68 12.08 -5.17
CA GLU A 119 10.34 12.62 -3.98
C GLU A 119 9.84 14.05 -3.75
N VAL A 120 9.20 14.30 -2.62
CA VAL A 120 8.48 15.57 -2.38
C VAL A 120 9.40 16.59 -1.71
N GLU A 121 9.84 16.31 -0.48
CA GLU A 121 10.69 17.22 0.28
C GLU A 121 11.49 16.51 1.38
N LYS A 122 12.59 17.14 1.80
CA LYS A 122 13.35 16.75 2.99
C LYS A 122 12.67 17.32 4.24
N VAL A 123 12.40 16.45 5.20
CA VAL A 123 11.81 16.75 6.51
C VAL A 123 12.92 16.70 7.56
N GLU A 124 13.47 17.86 7.92
CA GLU A 124 14.59 17.95 8.87
C GLU A 124 14.23 17.38 10.26
N ASP A 125 13.02 17.66 10.74
CA ASP A 125 12.53 17.20 12.05
C ASP A 125 11.62 15.96 11.94
N TYR A 126 12.00 14.98 11.12
CA TYR A 126 11.21 13.74 10.96
C TYR A 126 11.07 12.95 12.26
N LYS A 127 11.96 13.16 13.24
CA LYS A 127 11.89 12.51 14.56
C LYS A 127 10.71 12.98 15.40
N SER A 128 10.14 14.16 15.10
CA SER A 128 8.87 14.61 15.70
C SER A 128 7.70 13.65 15.43
N LEU A 129 7.84 12.76 14.43
CA LEU A 129 6.87 11.72 14.12
C LEU A 129 7.01 10.48 15.00
N PHE A 130 8.07 10.36 15.81
CA PHE A 130 8.20 9.28 16.78
C PHE A 130 7.21 9.45 17.94
N LEU A 131 6.76 8.35 18.51
CA LEU A 131 5.88 8.36 19.67
C LEU A 131 6.68 8.34 20.96
N ASN A 132 6.20 9.05 21.98
CA ASN A 132 6.79 9.02 23.31
C ASN A 132 6.23 7.84 24.11
N GLY A 133 7.10 6.90 24.49
CA GLY A 133 6.76 5.69 25.22
C GLY A 133 6.16 5.92 26.60
N ALA A 134 6.45 7.06 27.24
CA ALA A 134 5.97 7.35 28.60
C ALA A 134 4.45 7.53 28.70
N ASN A 135 3.77 7.78 27.58
CA ASN A 135 2.35 8.10 27.53
C ASN A 135 1.51 7.07 26.75
N ILE A 136 2.09 5.93 26.39
CA ILE A 136 1.42 4.92 25.55
C ILE A 136 1.55 3.52 26.14
N ASP A 137 0.52 2.70 25.95
CA ASP A 137 0.59 1.27 26.22
C ASP A 137 1.25 0.58 25.02
N ILE A 138 2.51 0.16 25.17
CA ILE A 138 3.29 -0.49 24.12
C ILE A 138 2.76 -1.88 23.73
N PHE A 139 1.81 -2.44 24.50
CA PHE A 139 1.14 -3.69 24.17
C PHE A 139 -0.14 -3.49 23.35
N ASP A 140 -0.56 -2.24 23.12
CA ASP A 140 -1.69 -1.93 22.25
C ASP A 140 -1.26 -2.05 20.78
N PHE A 141 -1.88 -3.00 20.06
CA PHE A 141 -1.61 -3.26 18.65
C PHE A 141 -1.83 -2.05 17.72
N LYS A 142 -2.53 -1.00 18.17
CA LYS A 142 -2.62 0.24 17.39
C LYS A 142 -1.26 0.91 17.16
N TYR A 143 -0.26 0.62 18.00
CA TYR A 143 1.11 1.12 17.88
C TYR A 143 2.06 0.16 17.15
N GLU A 144 1.53 -0.89 16.53
CA GLU A 144 2.32 -1.76 15.66
C GLU A 144 3.03 -0.94 14.56
N ASN A 145 4.30 -1.27 14.29
CA ASN A 145 5.25 -0.58 13.40
C ASN A 145 5.61 0.86 13.78
N GLU A 146 5.08 1.40 14.88
CA GLU A 146 5.48 2.72 15.37
C GLU A 146 6.90 2.71 15.93
N ILE A 147 7.59 3.84 15.75
CA ILE A 147 8.88 4.07 16.40
C ILE A 147 8.63 4.82 17.70
N ILE A 148 9.03 4.19 18.80
CA ILE A 148 8.80 4.67 20.15
C ILE A 148 10.15 5.06 20.76
N THR A 149 10.20 6.22 21.41
CA THR A 149 11.36 6.74 22.14
C THR A 149 11.06 6.95 23.62
#